data_AF-A0A060LPD2-F1
#
_entry.id   AF-A0A060LPD2-F1
#
_cell.length_a   1.000
_cell.length_b   1.000
_cell.length_c   1.000
_cell.angle_alpha   90.00
_cell.angle_beta   90.00
_cell.angle_gamma   90.00
#
_symmetry.space_group_name_H-M   'P 1'
#
loop_
_entity.id
_entity.type
_entity.pdbx_description
1 polymer ?
#
loop_
_entity_poly.entity_id
_entity_poly.type
_entity_poly.pdbx_seq_one_letter_code
_entity_poly.pdbx_strand_id
1 'polypeptide(L)'
;MSWNYHKYLHVYAQHYQHQESFIVGNRDALFELRNLIDKALVEGTSIGDFFSSDVEGYQLHIGIVEDEEKFNALEMPYTEQFGEINQHNYFANLTNDPKAPYSPIILFPNDDEKEE
;
A
#
# COMPACT_ATOMS: atom_id res chain seq x y z
N MET A 1 -9.06 3.20 26.80
CA MET A 1 -7.75 2.75 26.30
C MET A 1 -6.85 3.97 26.16
N SER A 2 -5.57 3.87 26.53
CA SER A 2 -4.62 4.98 26.41
C SER A 2 -4.01 4.98 25.01
N TRP A 3 -4.12 6.10 24.31
CA TRP A 3 -3.66 6.31 22.92
C TRP A 3 -2.13 6.24 22.71
N ASN A 4 -1.37 6.00 23.77
CA ASN A 4 0.10 6.15 23.80
C ASN A 4 0.86 4.81 23.72
N TYR A 5 0.19 3.67 23.63
CA TYR A 5 0.89 2.36 23.67
C TYR A 5 1.35 1.86 22.31
N HIS A 6 0.65 2.22 21.24
CA HIS A 6 0.91 1.72 19.89
C HIS A 6 1.00 2.85 18.88
N LYS A 7 1.68 2.58 17.76
CA LYS A 7 1.66 3.41 16.57
C LYS A 7 0.33 3.18 15.83
N TYR A 8 -0.72 3.86 16.26
CA TYR A 8 -2.03 3.74 15.64
C TYR A 8 -2.07 4.52 14.32
N LEU A 9 -2.29 3.81 13.22
CA LEU A 9 -2.36 4.36 11.86
C LEU A 9 -3.49 3.68 11.10
N HIS A 10 -4.34 4.49 10.50
CA HIS A 10 -5.34 4.07 9.53
C HIS A 10 -4.99 4.67 8.17
N VAL A 11 -4.86 3.82 7.16
CA VAL A 11 -4.66 4.21 5.77
C VAL A 11 -5.93 3.86 5.01
N TYR A 12 -6.62 4.87 4.50
CA TYR A 12 -7.85 4.72 3.75
C TYR A 12 -7.57 4.96 2.28
N ALA A 13 -7.70 3.91 1.49
CA ALA A 13 -7.70 3.98 0.03
C ALA A 13 -8.84 4.89 -0.48
N GLN A 14 -8.67 5.43 -1.70
CA GLN A 14 -9.76 6.16 -2.35
C GLN A 14 -10.93 5.21 -2.57
N HIS A 15 -12.16 5.68 -2.38
CA HIS A 15 -13.30 4.83 -2.69
C HIS A 15 -13.54 4.77 -4.20
N TYR A 16 -13.51 5.92 -4.88
CA TYR A 16 -13.63 6.03 -6.34
C TYR A 16 -12.74 7.11 -6.94
N GLN A 17 -12.70 7.22 -8.27
CA GLN A 17 -11.93 8.26 -8.95
C GLN A 17 -12.40 9.66 -8.50
N HIS A 18 -11.42 10.56 -8.34
CA HIS A 18 -11.64 11.93 -7.86
C HIS A 18 -12.16 12.07 -6.42
N GLN A 19 -12.24 10.98 -5.65
CA GLN A 19 -12.56 11.03 -4.22
C GLN A 19 -11.30 11.14 -3.36
N GLU A 20 -11.51 11.50 -2.10
CA GLU A 20 -10.46 11.65 -1.11
C GLU A 20 -9.88 10.30 -0.68
N SER A 21 -8.60 10.30 -0.32
CA SER A 21 -7.97 9.29 0.53
C SER A 21 -7.54 9.94 1.83
N PHE A 22 -7.37 9.12 2.87
CA PHE A 22 -7.05 9.63 4.19
C PHE A 22 -5.94 8.81 4.83
N ILE A 23 -5.02 9.50 5.48
CA ILE A 23 -4.07 8.91 6.42
C ILE A 23 -4.36 9.55 7.78
N VAL A 24 -4.73 8.73 8.75
CA VAL A 24 -5.08 9.19 10.10
C VAL A 24 -4.28 8.38 11.10
N GLY A 25 -3.43 9.05 11.87
CA GLY A 25 -2.63 8.39 12.89
C GLY A 25 -2.42 9.25 14.12
N ASN A 26 -2.03 8.61 15.23
CA ASN A 26 -1.49 9.35 16.35
C ASN A 26 -0.12 9.97 15.98
N ARG A 27 0.37 10.87 16.84
CA ARG A 27 1.59 11.64 16.57
C ARG A 27 2.79 10.73 16.25
N ASP A 28 2.97 9.67 17.03
CA ASP A 28 4.12 8.77 16.89
C ASP A 28 4.03 7.93 15.61
N ALA A 29 2.82 7.46 15.25
CA ALA A 29 2.60 6.76 13.99
C ALA A 29 2.87 7.65 12.77
N LEU A 30 2.44 8.92 12.78
CA LEU A 30 2.70 9.83 11.67
C LEU A 30 4.18 10.19 11.54
N PHE A 31 4.92 10.31 12.66
CA PHE A 31 6.37 10.48 12.61
C PHE A 31 7.07 9.25 12.06
N GLU A 32 6.67 8.05 12.48
CA GLU A 32 7.22 6.82 11.95
C GLU A 32 6.94 6.68 10.45
N LEU A 33 5.70 6.92 10.02
CA LEU A 33 5.34 6.88 8.61
C LEU A 33 6.22 7.81 7.77
N ARG A 34 6.45 9.04 8.24
CA ARG A 34 7.37 9.97 7.57
C ARG A 34 8.79 9.40 7.46
N ASN A 35 9.34 8.85 8.54
CA ASN A 35 10.68 8.28 8.53
C ASN A 35 10.77 7.08 7.56
N LEU A 36 9.72 6.26 7.46
CA LEU A 36 9.66 5.14 6.52
C LEU A 36 9.57 5.63 5.07
N ILE A 37 8.82 6.70 4.80
CA ILE A 37 8.82 7.37 3.48
C ILE A 37 10.22 7.88 3.14
N ASP A 38 10.86 8.61 4.06
CA ASP A 38 12.22 9.11 3.88
C ASP A 38 13.21 7.97 3.60
N LYS A 39 13.07 6.84 4.30
CA LYS A 39 13.87 5.63 4.05
C LYS A 39 13.62 5.02 2.68
N ALA A 40 12.37 4.86 2.26
CA ALA A 40 12.01 4.32 0.94
C ALA A 40 12.52 5.20 -0.20
N LEU A 41 12.54 6.53 -0.01
CA LEU A 41 13.13 7.46 -0.98
C LEU A 41 14.64 7.26 -1.19
N VAL A 42 15.35 6.69 -0.21
CA VAL A 42 16.79 6.41 -0.29
C VAL A 42 17.08 4.96 -0.71
N GLU A 43 16.34 4.00 -0.15
CA GLU A 43 16.61 2.57 -0.28
C GLU A 43 15.73 1.86 -1.32
N GLY A 44 14.76 2.55 -1.89
CA GLY A 44 13.80 2.00 -2.86
C GLY A 44 12.52 1.48 -2.19
N THR A 45 12.63 0.85 -1.03
CA THR A 45 11.50 0.35 -0.25
C THR A 45 11.73 0.48 1.26
N SER A 46 10.65 0.44 2.02
CA SER A 46 10.68 0.29 3.48
C SER A 46 9.40 -0.39 3.96
N ILE A 47 9.45 -0.95 5.15
CA ILE A 47 8.33 -1.66 5.79
C ILE A 47 8.29 -1.22 7.25
N GLY A 48 7.09 -1.05 7.80
CA GLY A 48 6.92 -0.83 9.23
C GLY A 48 5.61 -1.36 9.79
N ASP A 49 5.64 -1.67 11.08
CA ASP A 49 4.49 -2.21 11.81
C ASP A 49 3.65 -1.08 12.44
N PHE A 50 2.35 -1.16 12.21
CA PHE A 50 1.33 -0.25 12.74
C PHE A 50 0.14 -1.03 13.31
N PHE A 51 -0.75 -0.32 13.98
CA PHE A 51 -1.96 -0.87 14.56
C PHE A 51 -3.19 -0.09 14.11
N SER A 52 -4.29 -0.78 13.83
CA SER A 52 -5.61 -0.16 13.76
C SER A 52 -6.14 0.14 15.17
N SER A 53 -7.13 1.02 15.29
CA SER A 53 -7.74 1.39 16.58
C SER A 53 -8.45 0.24 17.31
N ASP A 54 -8.70 -0.88 16.64
CA ASP A 54 -9.15 -2.15 17.22
C ASP A 54 -7.99 -3.01 17.78
N VAL A 55 -6.76 -2.51 17.73
CA VAL A 55 -5.53 -3.15 18.24
C VAL A 55 -5.02 -4.30 17.37
N GLU A 56 -5.58 -4.50 16.17
CA GLU A 56 -5.01 -5.45 15.21
C GLU A 56 -3.78 -4.83 14.50
N GLY A 57 -2.69 -5.58 14.51
CA GLY A 57 -1.41 -5.18 13.92
C GLY A 57 -1.34 -5.48 12.43
N TYR A 58 -0.68 -4.62 11.67
CA TYR A 58 -0.43 -4.82 10.24
C TYR A 58 0.91 -4.23 9.81
N GLN A 59 1.43 -4.75 8.69
CA GLN A 59 2.60 -4.20 8.04
C GLN A 59 2.19 -3.23 6.93
N LEU A 60 2.80 -2.05 6.96
CA LEU A 60 2.69 -1.08 5.89
C LEU A 60 3.96 -1.12 5.05
N HIS A 61 3.79 -1.42 3.77
CA HIS A 61 4.86 -1.43 2.78
C HIS A 61 4.88 -0.10 2.02
N ILE A 62 6.06 0.50 1.88
CA ILE A 62 6.26 1.78 1.19
C ILE A 62 7.34 1.58 0.14
N GLY A 63 7.05 1.88 -1.11
CA GLY A 63 7.98 1.68 -2.22
C GLY A 63 7.94 2.85 -3.19
N ILE A 64 9.10 3.22 -3.72
CA ILE A 64 9.20 4.12 -4.87
C ILE A 64 9.25 3.29 -6.15
N VAL A 65 8.55 3.76 -7.18
CA VAL A 65 8.59 3.19 -8.53
C VAL A 65 9.01 4.31 -9.47
N GLU A 66 10.22 4.21 -10.02
CA GLU A 66 10.77 5.21 -10.94
C GLU A 66 10.47 4.88 -12.41
N ASP A 67 10.02 3.67 -12.70
CA ASP A 67 9.64 3.21 -14.03
C ASP A 67 8.15 3.45 -14.30
N GLU A 68 7.85 4.29 -15.29
CA GLU A 68 6.48 4.70 -15.63
C GLU A 68 5.62 3.55 -16.15
N GLU A 69 6.19 2.64 -16.96
CA GLU A 69 5.45 1.49 -17.47
C GLU A 69 5.07 0.54 -16.33
N LYS A 70 6.00 0.30 -15.41
CA LYS A 70 5.77 -0.49 -14.21
C LYS A 70 4.73 0.14 -13.31
N PHE A 71 4.78 1.46 -13.11
CA PHE A 71 3.78 2.17 -12.31
C PHE A 71 2.37 2.08 -12.93
N ASN A 72 2.28 2.25 -14.24
CA ASN A 72 1.01 2.17 -14.97
C ASN A 72 0.41 0.76 -14.97
N ALA A 73 1.22 -0.29 -14.78
CA ALA A 73 0.77 -1.68 -14.71
C ALA A 73 0.26 -2.10 -13.31
N LEU A 74 0.38 -1.23 -12.30
CA LEU A 74 -0.13 -1.50 -10.94
C LEU A 74 -1.66 -1.46 -10.90
N GLU A 75 -2.24 -2.26 -10.01
CA GLU A 75 -3.64 -2.15 -9.66
C GLU A 75 -3.95 -0.76 -9.09
N MET A 76 -5.08 -0.18 -9.52
CA MET A 76 -5.51 1.12 -9.04
C MET A 76 -5.94 1.07 -7.57
N PRO A 77 -5.66 2.12 -6.79
CA PRO A 77 -5.84 2.12 -5.34
C PRO A 77 -7.30 2.38 -4.91
N TYR A 78 -8.29 2.00 -5.74
CA TYR A 78 -9.71 2.24 -5.47
C TYR A 78 -10.35 1.05 -4.76
N THR A 79 -11.18 1.31 -3.74
CA THR A 79 -11.93 0.23 -3.06
C THR A 79 -13.21 -0.17 -3.80
N GLU A 80 -13.76 0.72 -4.63
CA GLU A 80 -14.85 0.42 -5.57
C GLU A 80 -14.31 0.29 -6.99
N GLN A 81 -14.75 -0.75 -7.70
CA GLN A 81 -14.30 -1.09 -9.04
C GLN A 81 -15.49 -1.35 -9.96
N PHE A 82 -15.40 -0.96 -11.23
CA PHE A 82 -16.50 -1.00 -12.19
C PHE A 82 -16.10 -1.50 -13.58
N GLY A 83 -16.50 -2.71 -13.96
CA GLY A 83 -16.57 -3.06 -15.39
C GLY A 83 -16.29 -4.52 -15.70
N GLU A 84 -16.77 -4.97 -16.86
CA GLU A 84 -16.55 -6.32 -17.39
C GLU A 84 -15.24 -6.43 -18.21
N ILE A 85 -14.58 -5.29 -18.47
CA ILE A 85 -13.42 -5.18 -19.35
C ILE A 85 -12.26 -4.57 -18.55
N ASN A 86 -11.09 -5.17 -18.72
CA ASN A 86 -9.82 -4.74 -18.13
C ASN A 86 -9.38 -3.38 -18.69
N GLN A 87 -9.86 -2.31 -18.05
CA GLN A 87 -9.20 -1.01 -18.04
C GLN A 87 -8.62 -0.85 -16.63
N HIS A 88 -7.38 -0.40 -16.53
CA HIS A 88 -6.56 -0.38 -15.31
C HIS A 88 -7.28 0.19 -14.07
N ASN A 89 -8.31 1.02 -14.27
CA ASN A 89 -9.17 1.66 -13.28
C ASN A 89 -10.31 0.82 -12.69
N TYR A 90 -10.50 -0.45 -13.06
CA TYR A 90 -11.80 -1.09 -12.88
C TYR A 90 -11.83 -2.57 -12.42
N PHE A 91 -10.72 -3.22 -12.04
CA PHE A 91 -10.75 -4.66 -11.75
C PHE A 91 -9.93 -5.13 -10.55
N ALA A 92 -10.42 -6.18 -9.87
CA ALA A 92 -9.84 -6.78 -8.67
C ALA A 92 -8.89 -7.89 -9.11
N ASN A 93 -7.70 -7.94 -8.52
CA ASN A 93 -6.67 -8.93 -8.84
C ASN A 93 -7.18 -10.40 -8.75
N LEU A 94 -7.62 -10.96 -9.88
CA LEU A 94 -7.79 -12.40 -10.02
C LEU A 94 -6.46 -12.97 -10.55
N THR A 95 -5.84 -13.87 -9.79
CA THR A 95 -4.52 -14.45 -10.09
C THR A 95 -4.47 -15.33 -11.34
N ASN A 96 -5.58 -15.47 -12.06
CA ASN A 96 -5.74 -16.34 -13.22
C ASN A 96 -5.81 -15.60 -14.57
N ASP A 97 -5.83 -14.26 -14.60
CA ASP A 97 -5.77 -13.48 -15.85
C ASP A 97 -4.35 -12.89 -16.05
N PRO A 98 -3.59 -13.33 -17.07
CA PRO A 98 -2.26 -12.80 -17.35
C PRO A 98 -2.25 -11.33 -17.79
N LYS A 99 -3.42 -10.71 -18.01
CA LYS A 99 -3.56 -9.29 -18.33
C LYS A 99 -4.01 -8.44 -17.13
N ALA A 100 -4.36 -9.05 -15.99
CA ALA A 100 -4.82 -8.29 -14.83
C ALA A 100 -3.73 -7.32 -14.31
N PRO A 101 -4.09 -6.13 -13.81
CA PRO A 101 -3.15 -5.23 -13.14
C PRO A 101 -2.46 -5.94 -11.98
N TYR A 102 -1.17 -5.70 -11.74
CA TYR A 102 -0.45 -6.41 -10.69
C TYR A 102 -0.70 -5.81 -9.30
N SER A 103 -0.84 -6.67 -8.30
CA SER A 103 -0.91 -6.24 -6.90
C SER A 103 0.37 -5.48 -6.52
N PRO A 104 0.29 -4.35 -5.80
CA PRO A 104 1.48 -3.61 -5.37
C PRO A 104 2.49 -4.43 -4.56
N ILE A 105 2.11 -5.62 -4.06
CA ILE A 105 3.03 -6.54 -3.36
C ILE A 105 4.22 -6.96 -4.23
N ILE A 106 4.11 -6.94 -5.56
CA ILE A 106 5.23 -7.25 -6.47
C ILE A 106 6.40 -6.27 -6.35
N LEU A 107 6.18 -5.12 -5.73
CA LEU A 107 7.22 -4.14 -5.44
C LEU A 107 8.08 -4.55 -4.24
N PHE A 108 7.63 -5.55 -3.47
CA PHE A 108 8.23 -6.01 -2.22
C PHE A 108 8.53 -7.51 -2.30
N PRO A 109 9.48 -7.94 -3.16
CA PRO A 109 9.86 -9.35 -3.21
C PRO A 109 10.35 -9.81 -1.83
N ASN A 110 9.86 -10.97 -1.37
CA ASN A 110 10.32 -11.57 -0.13
C ASN A 110 11.84 -11.82 -0.22
N ASP A 111 12.59 -11.46 0.82
CA ASP A 111 14.02 -11.84 0.90
C ASP A 111 14.23 -13.36 0.96
N ASP A 112 13.16 -14.14 1.17
CA ASP A 112 13.17 -15.61 1.19
C ASP A 112 13.28 -16.26 -0.20
N GLU A 113 13.16 -15.50 -1.30
CA GLU A 113 13.34 -16.02 -2.68
C GLU A 113 14.79 -15.85 -3.20
N LYS A 114 15.75 -15.49 -2.34
CA LYS A 114 17.18 -15.42 -2.67
C LYS A 114 17.96 -16.71 -2.37
N GLU A 115 17.28 -17.83 -2.18
CA GLU A 115 17.91 -19.17 -2.15
C GLU A 115 17.11 -20.14 -3.02
N GLU A 116 17.48 -20.23 -4.30
CA GLU A 116 17.56 -21.48 -5.09
C GLU A 116 18.43 -21.29 -6.34
#